data_AF-A0A8H4W712-F1
#
_entry.id   AF-A0A8H4W712-F1
#
_cell.length_a   1.000
_cell.length_b   1.000
_cell.length_c   1.000
_cell.angle_alpha   90.00
_cell.angle_beta   90.00
_cell.angle_gamma   90.00
#
_symmetry.space_group_name_H-M   'P 1'
#
loop_
_entity.id
_entity.type
_entity.pdbx_description
1 polymer ?
#
loop_
_entity_poly.entity_id
_entity_poly.type
_entity_poly.pdbx_seq_one_letter_code
_entity_poly.pdbx_strand_id
1 'polypeptide(L)'
;MLLVLLRCQTLSPYTAYLTSQRLYAVYMILEYMSPDTGQMLSSTWEKHRNDLFHRQKLFRGMARLMLSLANIPQPRIGSFQFHADGTVTLTNRPLPCSVVILENEDMLILHKNSFLSNLNAVYDDDDCRGQMAARALLRMLSHYYIERKRRNGPFYLQFTDLYASNIFVDEQWNITCLMDLEWVCALPAEMLAIPY
;
A
#
# COMPACT_ATOMS: atom_id res chain seq x y z
N MET A 1 -6.13 12.81 1.24
CA MET A 1 -6.33 12.22 -0.11
C MET A 1 -6.60 10.71 -0.09
N LEU A 2 -5.93 9.89 0.73
CA LEU A 2 -6.34 8.48 0.98
C LEU A 2 -7.76 8.36 1.59
N LEU A 3 -8.21 9.43 2.26
CA LEU A 3 -9.58 9.62 2.75
C LEU A 3 -10.66 9.56 1.66
N VAL A 4 -10.33 9.92 0.41
CA VAL A 4 -11.29 9.87 -0.73
C VAL A 4 -11.61 8.43 -1.12
N LEU A 5 -10.60 7.54 -1.07
CA LEU A 5 -10.79 6.10 -1.26
C LEU A 5 -11.61 5.47 -0.12
N LEU A 6 -11.52 6.03 1.09
CA LEU A 6 -12.19 5.53 2.31
C LEU A 6 -13.58 6.13 2.55
N ARG A 7 -14.14 6.91 1.61
CA ARG A 7 -15.42 7.64 1.77
C ARG A 7 -15.47 8.58 2.99
N CYS A 8 -14.33 9.07 3.47
CA CYS A 8 -14.29 10.13 4.47
C CYS A 8 -14.43 11.50 3.78
N GLN A 9 -15.17 12.44 4.39
CA GLN A 9 -15.38 13.78 3.83
C GLN A 9 -14.05 14.44 3.42
N THR A 10 -13.97 14.84 2.15
CA THR A 10 -12.84 15.58 1.58
C THR A 10 -12.69 16.92 2.28
N LEU A 11 -11.68 17.06 3.14
CA LEU A 11 -11.46 18.28 3.93
C LEU A 11 -10.66 19.38 3.21
N SER A 12 -10.23 19.24 1.95
CA SER A 12 -9.63 20.38 1.25
C SER A 12 -9.72 20.29 -0.28
N PRO A 13 -10.24 21.34 -0.97
CA PRO A 13 -10.09 21.49 -2.41
C PRO A 13 -8.63 21.87 -2.72
N TYR A 14 -7.91 20.99 -3.42
CA TYR A 14 -6.56 21.28 -3.86
C TYR A 14 -6.59 22.34 -4.96
N THR A 15 -5.88 23.45 -4.76
CA THR A 15 -5.61 24.46 -5.79
C THR A 15 -4.14 24.46 -6.14
N ALA A 16 -3.80 24.17 -7.39
CA ALA A 16 -2.43 24.25 -7.87
C ALA A 16 -1.95 25.71 -7.81
N TYR A 17 -0.90 25.97 -7.04
CA TYR A 17 -0.24 27.27 -6.99
C TYR A 17 1.10 27.17 -7.72
N LEU A 18 1.22 27.87 -8.85
CA LEU A 18 2.45 27.96 -9.62
C LEU A 18 3.42 28.90 -8.89
N THR A 19 4.26 28.35 -8.04
CA THR A 19 5.40 29.10 -7.46
C THR A 19 6.57 29.13 -8.43
N SER A 20 7.23 30.29 -8.55
CA SER A 20 8.48 30.45 -9.31
C SER A 20 9.69 29.90 -8.56
N GLN A 21 9.55 29.60 -7.28
CA GLN A 21 10.61 29.00 -6.46
C GLN A 21 10.65 27.49 -6.69
N ARG A 22 11.70 27.02 -7.36
CA ARG A 22 11.99 25.59 -7.48
C ARG A 22 12.58 25.07 -6.18
N LEU A 23 11.84 24.18 -5.52
CA LEU A 23 12.42 23.34 -4.49
C LEU A 23 13.19 22.21 -5.19
N TYR A 24 14.45 22.03 -4.81
CA TYR A 24 15.34 21.04 -5.40
C TYR A 24 15.08 19.60 -4.89
N ALA A 25 14.12 19.44 -3.97
CA ALA A 25 13.76 18.16 -3.37
C ALA A 25 12.23 17.98 -3.34
N VAL A 26 11.80 16.72 -3.36
CA VAL A 26 10.40 16.33 -3.12
C VAL A 26 10.10 16.48 -1.63
N TYR A 27 8.98 17.10 -1.29
CA TYR A 27 8.55 17.32 0.08
C TYR A 27 7.04 17.09 0.20
N MET A 28 6.59 16.70 1.39
CA MET A 28 5.18 16.52 1.74
C MET A 28 4.92 17.26 3.04
N ILE A 29 3.84 18.04 3.08
CA ILE A 29 3.36 18.66 4.32
C ILE A 29 2.21 17.81 4.82
N LEU A 30 2.33 17.35 6.06
CA LEU A 30 1.34 16.54 6.74
C LEU A 30 0.74 17.33 7.90
N GLU A 31 -0.51 17.01 8.23
CA GLU A 31 -1.14 17.51 9.45
C GLU A 31 -0.32 17.03 10.66
N TYR A 32 -0.08 17.94 11.60
CA TYR A 32 0.58 17.60 12.85
C TYR A 32 -0.39 16.87 13.78
N MET A 33 -0.04 15.65 14.17
CA MET A 33 -0.83 14.87 15.13
C MET A 33 -0.55 15.38 16.55
N SER A 34 -1.57 15.97 17.19
CA SER A 34 -1.44 16.45 18.56
C SER A 34 -1.34 15.28 19.56
N PRO A 35 -0.77 15.49 20.76
CA PRO A 35 -0.78 14.47 21.82
C PRO A 35 -2.19 13.98 22.18
N ASP A 36 -3.22 14.80 21.98
CA ASP A 36 -4.63 14.42 22.21
C ASP A 36 -5.13 13.37 21.19
N THR A 37 -4.48 13.28 20.02
CA THR A 37 -4.78 12.25 19.01
C THR A 37 -4.34 10.87 19.49
N GLY A 38 -3.39 10.80 20.43
CA GLY A 38 -2.81 9.57 20.95
C GLY A 38 -1.29 9.57 20.86
N GLN A 39 -0.72 8.43 21.19
CA GLN A 39 0.73 8.22 21.22
C GLN A 39 1.13 7.09 20.28
N MET A 40 2.34 7.15 19.72
CA MET A 40 2.85 6.08 18.85
C MET A 40 2.85 4.74 19.59
N LEU A 41 2.39 3.68 18.94
CA LEU A 41 2.38 2.34 19.53
C LEU A 41 3.79 1.90 19.92
N SER A 42 4.80 2.26 19.13
CA SER A 42 6.22 1.97 19.43
C SER A 42 6.69 2.51 20.78
N SER A 43 6.14 3.62 21.28
CA SER A 43 6.54 4.21 22.57
C SER A 43 6.01 3.43 23.76
N THR A 44 4.88 2.75 23.60
CA THR A 44 4.21 1.98 24.67
C THR A 44 4.34 0.47 24.47
N TRP A 45 4.89 0.02 23.35
CA TRP A 45 4.98 -1.38 22.96
C TRP A 45 5.63 -2.26 24.03
N GLU A 46 6.87 -1.98 24.42
CA GLU A 46 7.60 -2.81 25.38
C GLU A 46 6.94 -2.87 26.76
N LYS A 47 6.18 -1.83 27.13
CA LYS A 47 5.47 -1.78 28.40
C LYS A 47 4.23 -2.69 28.41
N HIS A 48 3.51 -2.79 27.28
CA HIS A 48 2.19 -3.41 27.23
C HIS A 48 2.08 -4.62 26.28
N ARG A 49 3.15 -5.00 25.55
CA ARG A 49 3.18 -6.13 24.59
C ARG A 49 2.79 -7.49 25.16
N ASN A 50 2.91 -7.66 26.48
CA ASN A 50 2.55 -8.90 27.18
C ASN A 50 1.21 -8.78 27.91
N ASP A 51 0.59 -7.60 27.93
CA ASP A 51 -0.72 -7.41 28.54
C ASP A 51 -1.84 -7.85 27.59
N LEU A 52 -2.66 -8.79 28.05
CA LEU A 52 -3.70 -9.40 27.24
C LEU A 52 -4.80 -8.41 26.85
N PHE A 53 -5.14 -7.47 27.74
CA PHE A 53 -6.19 -6.49 27.48
C PHE A 53 -5.80 -5.55 26.34
N HIS A 54 -4.61 -4.97 26.41
CA HIS A 54 -4.09 -4.07 25.39
C HIS A 54 -3.94 -4.79 24.04
N ARG A 55 -3.37 -6.00 24.01
CA ARG A 55 -3.25 -6.80 22.78
C ARG A 55 -4.60 -7.10 22.13
N GLN A 56 -5.60 -7.46 22.93
CA GLN A 56 -6.93 -7.78 22.40
C GLN A 56 -7.56 -6.55 21.74
N LYS A 57 -7.41 -5.37 22.35
CA LYS A 57 -7.88 -4.09 21.79
C LYS A 57 -7.16 -3.75 20.49
N LEU A 58 -5.83 -3.83 20.49
CA LEU A 58 -5.01 -3.57 19.31
C LEU A 58 -5.38 -4.50 18.14
N PHE A 59 -5.38 -5.82 18.36
CA PHE A 59 -5.69 -6.78 17.29
C PHE A 59 -7.11 -6.63 16.77
N ARG A 60 -8.08 -6.29 17.63
CA ARG A 60 -9.43 -5.97 17.18
C ARG A 60 -9.48 -4.72 16.31
N GLY A 61 -8.71 -3.68 16.67
CA GLY A 61 -8.56 -2.46 15.86
C GLY A 61 -7.92 -2.77 14.50
N MET A 62 -6.82 -3.52 14.50
CA MET A 62 -6.12 -3.97 13.30
C MET A 62 -7.02 -4.78 12.37
N ALA A 63 -7.75 -5.76 12.89
CA ALA A 63 -8.69 -6.55 12.11
C ALA A 63 -9.78 -5.68 11.46
N ARG A 64 -10.31 -4.69 12.20
CA ARG A 64 -11.30 -3.74 11.66
C ARG A 64 -10.72 -2.89 10.53
N LEU A 65 -9.49 -2.40 10.67
CA LEU A 65 -8.80 -1.64 9.62
C LEU A 65 -8.57 -2.49 8.37
N MET A 66 -8.01 -3.68 8.53
CA MET A 66 -7.76 -4.61 7.42
C MET A 66 -9.05 -4.97 6.69
N LEU A 67 -10.13 -5.28 7.42
CA LEU A 67 -11.44 -5.55 6.82
C LEU A 67 -12.03 -4.32 6.13
N SER A 68 -11.86 -3.12 6.70
CA SER A 68 -12.37 -1.89 6.08
C SER A 68 -11.66 -1.57 4.76
N LEU A 69 -10.34 -1.81 4.70
CA LEU A 69 -9.57 -1.66 3.46
C LEU A 69 -9.93 -2.73 2.43
N ALA A 70 -10.03 -3.99 2.86
CA ALA A 70 -10.43 -5.11 2.01
C ALA A 70 -11.88 -4.96 1.49
N ASN A 71 -12.74 -4.19 2.16
CA ASN A 71 -14.09 -3.90 1.65
C ASN A 71 -14.10 -2.93 0.45
N ILE A 72 -12.95 -2.43 0.00
CA ILE A 72 -12.81 -1.55 -1.16
C ILE A 72 -12.12 -2.34 -2.29
N PRO A 73 -12.89 -3.09 -3.12
CA PRO A 73 -12.31 -3.90 -4.18
C PRO A 73 -11.63 -3.00 -5.22
N GLN A 74 -10.46 -3.44 -5.66
CA GLN A 74 -9.64 -2.75 -6.65
C GLN A 74 -9.73 -3.47 -8.00
N PRO A 75 -9.75 -2.73 -9.12
CA PRO A 75 -9.92 -3.31 -10.45
C PRO A 75 -8.67 -4.08 -10.93
N ARG A 76 -7.51 -3.83 -10.31
CA ARG A 76 -6.23 -4.46 -10.66
C ARG A 76 -5.25 -4.47 -9.50
N ILE A 77 -4.18 -5.24 -9.64
CA ILE A 77 -2.98 -5.15 -8.79
C ILE A 77 -2.25 -3.85 -9.12
N GLY A 78 -1.78 -3.12 -8.10
CA GLY A 78 -1.06 -1.86 -8.32
C GLY A 78 -0.72 -1.10 -7.04
N SER A 79 0.16 -0.12 -7.18
CA SER A 79 0.40 0.95 -6.20
C SER A 79 -0.14 2.27 -6.73
N PHE A 80 -0.38 3.21 -5.81
CA PHE A 80 -0.98 4.50 -6.14
C PHE A 80 0.09 5.49 -6.59
N GLN A 81 -0.20 6.17 -7.70
CA GLN A 81 0.57 7.28 -8.20
C GLN A 81 -0.18 8.59 -7.95
N PHE A 82 0.54 9.56 -7.41
CA PHE A 82 0.06 10.93 -7.26
C PHE A 82 0.45 11.72 -8.50
N HIS A 83 -0.52 12.41 -9.08
CA HIS A 83 -0.32 13.29 -10.22
C HIS A 83 -0.21 14.74 -9.79
N ALA A 84 0.45 15.56 -10.60
CA ALA A 84 0.61 16.99 -10.35
C ALA A 84 -0.73 17.76 -10.34
N ASP A 85 -1.78 17.19 -10.96
CA ASP A 85 -3.14 17.73 -10.94
C ASP A 85 -3.93 17.37 -9.65
N GLY A 86 -3.28 16.69 -8.70
CA GLY A 86 -3.90 16.27 -7.44
C GLY A 86 -4.77 15.01 -7.57
N THR A 87 -4.77 14.34 -8.72
CA THR A 87 -5.44 13.05 -8.87
C THR A 87 -4.56 11.91 -8.36
N VAL A 88 -5.20 10.82 -7.95
CA VAL A 88 -4.53 9.57 -7.58
C VAL A 88 -4.99 8.48 -8.52
N THR A 89 -4.06 7.74 -9.12
CA THR A 89 -4.39 6.58 -9.95
C THR A 89 -3.65 5.34 -9.48
N LEU A 90 -4.34 4.21 -9.52
CA LEU A 90 -3.74 2.90 -9.28
C LEU A 90 -2.97 2.45 -10.53
N THR A 91 -1.79 3.00 -10.80
CA THR A 91 -1.06 2.83 -12.08
C THR A 91 0.34 2.24 -11.93
N ASN A 92 0.95 2.36 -10.76
CA ASN A 92 2.34 1.98 -10.58
C ASN A 92 2.46 0.52 -10.12
N ARG A 93 3.65 -0.07 -10.28
CA ARG A 93 3.93 -1.41 -9.74
C ARG A 93 4.15 -1.29 -8.23
N PRO A 94 3.61 -2.19 -7.41
CA PRO A 94 4.06 -2.32 -6.03
C PRO A 94 5.54 -2.69 -6.02
N LEU A 95 6.38 -1.92 -5.32
CA LEU A 95 7.83 -2.13 -5.30
C LEU A 95 8.31 -3.40 -4.55
N PRO A 96 7.54 -4.06 -3.65
CA PRO A 96 8.02 -5.30 -3.04
C PRO A 96 8.15 -6.44 -4.07
N CYS A 97 9.31 -7.10 -4.09
CA CYS A 97 9.60 -8.26 -4.96
C CYS A 97 8.55 -9.39 -4.89
N SER A 98 7.82 -9.51 -3.77
CA SER A 98 6.75 -10.49 -3.59
C SER A 98 5.54 -10.23 -4.49
N VAL A 99 5.37 -9.03 -5.03
CA VAL A 99 4.21 -8.67 -5.87
C VAL A 99 4.44 -8.99 -7.35
N VAL A 100 5.71 -9.07 -7.78
CA VAL A 100 6.09 -9.56 -9.12
C VAL A 100 5.59 -11.01 -9.33
N ILE A 101 5.37 -11.75 -8.24
CA ILE A 101 4.90 -13.15 -8.22
C ILE A 101 3.48 -13.29 -8.80
N LEU A 102 2.61 -12.28 -8.63
CA LEU A 102 1.18 -12.40 -8.96
C LEU A 102 0.70 -11.53 -10.13
N GLU A 103 1.58 -10.89 -10.93
CA GLU A 103 1.22 -10.20 -12.19
C GLU A 103 0.77 -11.17 -13.33
N ASN A 104 0.03 -12.23 -13.01
CA ASN A 104 -0.13 -13.39 -13.90
C ASN A 104 -1.40 -13.40 -14.76
N GLU A 105 -1.12 -13.58 -16.05
CA GLU A 105 -1.95 -14.02 -17.19
C GLU A 105 -2.63 -12.91 -18.01
N ASP A 106 -3.56 -12.09 -17.50
CA ASP A 106 -4.26 -11.09 -18.36
C ASP A 106 -3.63 -9.68 -18.38
N MET A 107 -2.75 -9.38 -17.42
CA MET A 107 -1.98 -8.13 -17.41
C MET A 107 -0.80 -8.12 -18.38
N LEU A 108 -0.41 -9.27 -18.96
CA LEU A 108 0.74 -9.36 -19.87
C LEU A 108 0.53 -8.62 -21.21
N ILE A 109 -0.71 -8.44 -21.66
CA ILE A 109 -1.02 -7.68 -22.89
C ILE A 109 -0.87 -6.16 -22.64
N LEU A 110 -1.37 -5.68 -21.50
CA LEU A 110 -1.20 -4.29 -21.06
C LEU A 110 0.26 -3.98 -20.71
N HIS A 111 0.97 -4.94 -20.13
CA HIS A 111 2.37 -4.78 -19.72
C HIS A 111 3.36 -4.86 -20.87
N LYS A 112 3.08 -5.62 -21.94
CA LYS A 112 3.89 -5.56 -23.16
C LYS A 112 3.94 -4.13 -23.70
N ASN A 113 2.79 -3.46 -23.76
CA ASN A 113 2.71 -2.08 -24.24
C ASN A 113 3.36 -1.10 -23.26
N SER A 114 3.22 -1.30 -21.94
CA SER A 114 3.86 -0.44 -20.93
C SER A 114 5.38 -0.63 -20.84
N PHE A 115 5.90 -1.85 -20.98
CA PHE A 115 7.34 -2.15 -21.01
C PHE A 115 7.99 -1.62 -22.29
N LEU A 116 7.25 -1.64 -23.41
CA LEU A 116 7.68 -1.00 -24.66
C LEU A 116 7.56 0.53 -24.62
N SER A 117 6.66 1.09 -23.81
CA SER A 117 6.44 2.54 -23.71
C SER A 117 7.25 3.24 -22.61
N ASN A 118 7.70 2.52 -21.57
CA ASN A 118 8.53 3.05 -20.49
C ASN A 118 9.98 2.61 -20.67
N LEU A 119 10.78 3.45 -21.34
CA LEU A 119 12.23 3.23 -21.54
C LEU A 119 13.05 3.19 -20.24
N ASN A 120 12.49 3.65 -19.11
CA ASN A 120 13.15 3.63 -17.79
C ASN A 120 12.73 2.43 -16.92
N ALA A 121 12.14 1.39 -17.49
CA ALA A 121 11.65 0.23 -16.73
C ALA A 121 12.76 -0.75 -16.30
N VAL A 122 13.99 -0.53 -16.77
CA VAL A 122 15.14 -1.42 -16.62
C VAL A 122 16.40 -0.59 -16.45
N TYR A 123 17.25 -0.95 -15.48
CA TYR A 123 18.49 -0.23 -15.20
C TYR A 123 19.65 -0.64 -16.12
N ASP A 124 19.76 -1.93 -16.46
CA ASP A 124 20.77 -2.50 -17.38
C ASP A 124 20.32 -3.85 -18.00
N ASP A 125 21.15 -4.45 -18.89
CA ASP A 125 20.80 -5.71 -19.57
C ASP A 125 20.63 -6.89 -18.60
N ASP A 126 21.40 -6.90 -17.50
CA ASP A 126 21.33 -7.97 -16.51
C ASP A 126 20.07 -7.87 -15.64
N ASP A 127 19.67 -6.65 -15.26
CA ASP A 127 18.37 -6.35 -14.65
C ASP A 127 17.22 -6.75 -15.59
N CYS A 128 17.35 -6.48 -16.89
CA CYS A 128 16.37 -6.91 -17.90
C CYS A 128 16.19 -8.43 -17.89
N ARG A 129 17.30 -9.17 -17.97
CA ARG A 129 17.33 -10.63 -17.99
C ARG A 129 16.81 -11.21 -16.68
N GLY A 130 17.23 -10.65 -15.55
CA GLY A 130 16.78 -11.03 -14.21
C GLY A 130 15.26 -10.86 -14.07
N GLN A 131 14.72 -9.71 -14.49
CA GLN A 131 13.29 -9.45 -14.45
C GLN A 131 12.50 -10.35 -15.40
N MET A 132 13.00 -10.62 -16.62
CA MET A 132 12.35 -11.55 -17.55
C MET A 132 12.37 -12.99 -17.05
N ALA A 133 13.49 -13.45 -16.50
CA ALA A 133 13.64 -14.78 -15.93
C ALA A 133 12.72 -14.97 -14.72
N ALA A 134 12.71 -14.00 -13.80
CA ALA A 134 11.79 -13.98 -12.67
C ALA A 134 10.34 -14.04 -13.16
N ARG A 135 9.93 -13.19 -14.13
CA ARG A 135 8.58 -13.23 -14.71
C ARG A 135 8.23 -14.59 -15.32
N ALA A 136 9.14 -15.23 -16.04
CA ALA A 136 8.91 -16.55 -16.64
C ALA A 136 8.73 -17.66 -15.58
N LEU A 137 9.58 -17.67 -14.56
CA LEU A 137 9.48 -18.58 -13.41
C LEU A 137 8.19 -18.36 -12.63
N LEU A 138 7.85 -17.11 -12.34
CA LEU A 138 6.64 -16.76 -11.61
C LEU A 138 5.39 -17.10 -12.43
N ARG A 139 5.43 -16.94 -13.76
CA ARG A 139 4.35 -17.40 -14.63
C ARG A 139 4.15 -18.91 -14.55
N MET A 140 5.24 -19.67 -14.60
CA MET A 140 5.19 -21.13 -14.47
C MET A 140 4.63 -21.56 -13.10
N LEU A 141 5.05 -20.88 -12.02
CA LEU A 141 4.74 -21.28 -10.65
C LEU A 141 3.42 -20.71 -10.11
N SER A 142 2.90 -19.63 -10.69
CA SER A 142 1.67 -18.95 -10.22
C SER A 142 0.47 -19.87 -10.10
N HIS A 143 0.40 -20.89 -10.95
CA HIS A 143 -0.72 -21.84 -10.94
C HIS A 143 -0.78 -22.70 -9.67
N TYR A 144 0.32 -22.81 -8.92
CA TYR A 144 0.39 -23.52 -7.65
C TYR A 144 0.02 -22.65 -6.44
N TYR A 145 0.25 -21.33 -6.53
CA TYR A 145 0.11 -20.42 -5.38
C TYR A 145 -1.15 -19.54 -5.44
N ILE A 146 -1.77 -19.40 -6.62
CA ILE A 146 -2.96 -18.56 -6.82
C ILE A 146 -4.15 -19.44 -7.23
N GLU A 147 -5.26 -19.33 -6.50
CA GLU A 147 -6.50 -19.98 -6.89
C GLU A 147 -6.92 -19.50 -8.29
N ARG A 148 -7.16 -20.45 -9.22
CA ARG A 148 -7.61 -20.12 -10.59
C ARG A 148 -8.81 -19.19 -10.63
N LYS A 149 -9.70 -19.29 -9.65
CA LYS A 149 -10.91 -18.47 -9.52
C LYS A 149 -10.64 -17.02 -9.09
N ARG A 150 -9.49 -16.74 -8.48
CA ARG A 150 -9.13 -15.43 -7.89
C ARG A 150 -8.03 -14.69 -8.65
N ARG A 151 -7.49 -15.30 -9.72
CA ARG A 151 -6.40 -14.70 -10.54
C ARG A 151 -6.74 -13.33 -11.10
N ASN A 152 -8.00 -13.13 -11.48
CA ASN A 152 -8.47 -11.89 -12.06
C ASN A 152 -9.19 -11.00 -11.02
N GLY A 153 -8.91 -11.24 -9.74
CA GLY A 153 -9.50 -10.53 -8.61
C GLY A 153 -10.67 -11.27 -7.95
N PRO A 154 -11.38 -10.60 -7.02
CA PRO A 154 -11.16 -9.20 -6.60
C PRO A 154 -9.80 -8.98 -5.92
N PHE A 155 -9.20 -7.81 -6.16
CA PHE A 155 -8.00 -7.36 -5.48
C PHE A 155 -8.38 -6.45 -4.31
N TYR A 156 -7.57 -6.47 -3.25
CA TYR A 156 -7.88 -5.80 -1.99
C TYR A 156 -6.81 -4.79 -1.64
N LEU A 157 -7.24 -3.66 -1.09
CA LEU A 157 -6.35 -2.66 -0.54
C LEU A 157 -5.74 -3.22 0.76
N GLN A 158 -4.41 -3.25 0.84
CA GLN A 158 -3.71 -3.76 2.01
C GLN A 158 -2.44 -2.99 2.30
N PHE A 159 -2.04 -2.99 3.57
CA PHE A 159 -0.74 -2.51 4.01
C PHE A 159 0.31 -3.57 3.68
N THR A 160 1.35 -3.20 2.93
CA THR A 160 2.52 -4.08 2.76
C THR A 160 3.59 -3.81 3.78
N ASP A 161 3.54 -2.66 4.46
CA ASP A 161 4.50 -2.30 5.48
C ASP A 161 3.84 -1.48 6.59
N LEU A 162 3.65 -2.10 7.76
CA LEU A 162 2.97 -1.47 8.88
C LEU A 162 3.72 -1.75 10.18
N TYR A 163 4.42 -0.74 10.66
CA TYR A 163 5.21 -0.78 11.89
C TYR A 163 4.47 -0.12 13.06
N ALA A 164 4.85 -0.49 14.28
CA ALA A 164 4.35 0.16 15.50
C ALA A 164 4.64 1.67 15.55
N SER A 165 5.65 2.17 14.83
CA SER A 165 5.91 3.62 14.70
C SER A 165 4.87 4.36 13.85
N ASN A 166 4.16 3.64 12.98
CA ASN A 166 3.20 4.21 12.04
C ASN A 166 1.76 4.17 12.58
N ILE A 167 1.56 3.63 13.79
CA ILE A 167 0.26 3.46 14.43
C ILE A 167 0.20 4.35 15.67
N PHE A 168 -0.84 5.18 15.78
CA PHE A 168 -1.16 5.91 17.00
C PHE A 168 -2.28 5.21 17.76
N VAL A 169 -2.14 5.19 19.08
CA VAL A 169 -3.10 4.56 19.98
C VAL A 169 -3.42 5.45 21.18
N ASP A 170 -4.63 5.25 21.72
CA ASP A 170 -4.99 5.78 23.04
C ASP A 170 -4.38 4.93 24.18
N GLU A 171 -4.69 5.30 25.42
CA GLU A 171 -4.21 4.61 26.63
C GLU A 171 -4.60 3.12 26.69
N GLN A 172 -5.63 2.70 25.96
CA GLN A 172 -6.17 1.34 25.97
C GLN A 172 -5.77 0.56 24.72
N TRP A 173 -4.82 1.07 23.93
CA TRP A 173 -4.42 0.52 22.64
C TRP A 173 -5.54 0.46 21.59
N ASN A 174 -6.55 1.33 21.68
CA ASN A 174 -7.43 1.56 20.54
C ASN A 174 -6.68 2.42 19.52
N ILE A 175 -6.70 1.99 18.25
CA ILE A 175 -6.04 2.73 17.16
C ILE A 175 -6.82 4.01 16.89
N THR A 176 -6.12 5.14 16.96
CA THR A 176 -6.69 6.47 16.75
C THR A 176 -6.29 7.07 15.41
N CYS A 177 -5.06 6.80 14.95
CA CYS A 177 -4.55 7.31 13.69
C CYS A 177 -3.50 6.37 13.09
N LEU A 178 -3.35 6.41 11.76
CA LEU A 178 -2.28 5.77 11.03
C LEU A 178 -1.50 6.83 10.26
N MET A 179 -0.18 6.70 10.25
CA MET A 179 0.72 7.51 9.44
C MET A 179 1.38 6.67 8.38
N ASP A 180 2.07 7.34 7.46
CA ASP A 180 3.01 6.71 6.54
C ASP A 180 2.36 5.56 5.74
N LEU A 181 1.39 5.96 4.91
CA LEU A 181 0.55 5.07 4.10
C LEU A 181 1.12 4.86 2.69
N GLU A 182 2.40 5.18 2.48
CA GLU A 182 3.04 5.19 1.16
C GLU A 182 3.11 3.79 0.53
N TRP A 183 3.07 2.74 1.36
CA TRP A 183 3.15 1.34 0.98
C TRP A 183 1.78 0.65 0.85
N VAL A 184 0.68 1.40 0.87
CA VAL A 184 -0.64 0.83 0.62
C VAL A 184 -0.78 0.42 -0.85
N CYS A 185 -1.08 -0.86 -1.09
CA CYS A 185 -1.19 -1.41 -2.44
C CYS A 185 -2.48 -2.24 -2.62
N ALA A 186 -2.91 -2.37 -3.87
CA ALA A 186 -3.95 -3.32 -4.26
C ALA A 186 -3.30 -4.67 -4.59
N LEU A 187 -3.62 -5.71 -3.82
CA LEU A 187 -3.00 -7.02 -3.93
C LEU A 187 -4.05 -8.15 -3.85
N PRO A 188 -3.72 -9.39 -4.30
CA PRO A 188 -4.62 -10.54 -4.16
C PRO A 188 -4.84 -10.94 -2.71
N ALA A 189 -5.98 -11.58 -2.43
CA ALA A 189 -6.37 -11.99 -1.07
C ALA A 189 -5.35 -12.94 -0.42
N GLU A 190 -4.68 -13.74 -1.23
CA GLU A 190 -3.63 -14.69 -0.84
C GLU A 190 -2.40 -14.00 -0.22
N MET A 191 -2.22 -12.69 -0.49
CA MET A 191 -1.14 -11.88 0.08
C MET A 191 -1.55 -11.13 1.35
N LEU A 192 -2.77 -11.32 1.85
CA LEU A 192 -3.21 -10.68 3.07
C LEU A 192 -2.49 -11.34 4.26
N ALA A 193 -1.39 -10.73 4.68
CA ALA A 193 -0.63 -11.16 5.85
C ALA A 193 -1.08 -10.39 7.10
N ILE A 194 -1.02 -11.06 8.25
CA ILE A 194 -1.19 -10.40 9.55
C ILE A 194 0.12 -9.63 9.83
N PRO A 195 0.05 -8.38 10.32
CA PRO A 195 1.25 -7.64 10.75
C PRO A 195 2.03 -8.45 11.80
N TYR A 196 3.36 -8.49 11.65
CA TYR A 196 4.28 -9.26 12.51
C TYR A 196 4.60 -8.57 13.83
#